data_AF-A0A2W5QJR0-F1
#
_entry.id   AF-A0A2W5QJR0-F1
#
_cell.length_a   1.000
_cell.length_b   1.000
_cell.length_c   1.000
_cell.angle_alpha   90.00
_cell.angle_beta   90.00
_cell.angle_gamma   90.00
#
_symmetry.space_group_name_H-M   'P 1'
#
loop_
_entity.id
_entity.type
_entity.pdbx_description
1 polymer ?
#
loop_
_entity_poly.entity_id
_entity_poly.type
_entity_poly.pdbx_seq_one_letter_code
_entity_poly.pdbx_strand_id
1 'polypeptide(L)'
;MSQARQQWVGAQLQLDQLETYAQETTSRWGAQSGRCAPEIMRHHYQFMERLVHAIRLQTSVVAEHAARVSQEAELVRAAEARLESLRQLQAQREREEQLMRQRREQKQSDELAAAQHRRLLNGGMAGFAG
;
A
#
# COMPACT_ATOMS: atom_id res chain seq x y z
N MET A 1 1.80 -6.28 -9.64
CA MET A 1 2.11 -6.94 -8.35
C MET A 1 3.54 -6.56 -7.97
N SER A 2 3.83 -6.23 -6.70
CA SER A 2 5.19 -5.82 -6.31
C SER A 2 6.18 -6.98 -6.45
N GLN A 3 7.44 -6.66 -6.74
CA GLN A 3 8.51 -7.64 -6.94
C GLN A 3 8.71 -8.53 -5.70
N ALA A 4 8.62 -7.97 -4.48
CA ALA A 4 8.71 -8.75 -3.25
C ALA A 4 7.60 -9.82 -3.15
N ARG A 5 6.38 -9.49 -3.61
CA ARG A 5 5.27 -10.45 -3.60
C ARG A 5 5.50 -11.59 -4.59
N GLN A 6 6.07 -11.30 -5.75
CA GLN A 6 6.44 -12.34 -6.73
C GLN A 6 7.52 -13.27 -6.17
N GLN A 7 8.54 -12.71 -5.50
CA GLN A 7 9.59 -13.49 -4.85
C GLN A 7 9.04 -14.39 -3.74
N TRP A 8 8.15 -13.86 -2.90
CA TRP A 8 7.48 -14.64 -1.85
C TRP A 8 6.69 -15.82 -2.43
N VAL A 9 5.88 -15.58 -3.47
CA VAL A 9 5.11 -16.65 -4.14
C VAL A 9 6.04 -17.72 -4.72
N GLY A 10 7.12 -17.30 -5.39
CA GLY A 10 8.11 -18.23 -5.94
C GLY A 10 8.78 -19.09 -4.86
N ALA A 11 9.18 -18.47 -3.75
CA ALA A 11 9.79 -19.17 -2.62
C ALA A 11 8.82 -20.15 -1.95
N GLN A 12 7.54 -19.78 -1.84
CA GLN A 12 6.49 -20.64 -1.29
C GLN A 12 6.24 -21.86 -2.18
N LEU A 13 6.20 -21.68 -3.50
CA LEU A 13 6.05 -22.77 -4.45
C LEU A 13 7.23 -23.75 -4.37
N GLN A 14 8.46 -23.24 -4.24
CA GLN A 14 9.64 -24.09 -4.05
C GLN A 14 9.59 -24.89 -2.75
N LEU A 15 9.09 -24.30 -1.66
CA LEU A 15 8.93 -25.00 -0.39
C LEU A 15 7.91 -26.15 -0.53
N ASP A 16 6.75 -25.87 -1.12
CA ASP A 16 5.69 -26.85 -1.37
C ASP A 16 6.20 -28.04 -2.22
N GLN A 17 7.01 -27.75 -3.24
CA GLN A 17 7.67 -28.78 -4.06
C GLN A 17 8.62 -29.65 -3.24
N LEU A 18 9.44 -29.07 -2.37
CA LEU A 18 10.37 -29.83 -1.52
C LEU A 18 9.63 -30.70 -0.50
N GLU A 19 8.57 -30.18 0.11
CA GLU A 19 7.74 -30.92 1.08
C GLU A 19 6.99 -32.08 0.41
N THR A 20 6.37 -31.82 -0.74
CA THR A 20 5.70 -32.85 -1.54
C THR A 20 6.70 -33.94 -1.93
N TYR A 21 7.87 -33.56 -2.43
CA TYR A 21 8.90 -34.51 -2.84
C TYR A 21 9.44 -35.35 -1.67
N ALA A 22 9.58 -34.75 -0.48
CA ALA A 22 9.95 -35.48 0.74
C ALA A 22 8.91 -36.52 1.14
N GLN A 23 7.62 -36.17 1.07
CA GLN A 23 6.51 -37.08 1.37
C GLN A 23 6.45 -38.24 0.37
N GLU A 24 6.54 -37.94 -0.93
CA GLU A 24 6.54 -38.97 -1.97
C GLU A 24 7.71 -39.93 -1.83
N THR A 25 8.91 -39.41 -1.57
CA THR A 25 10.12 -40.21 -1.43
C THR A 25 10.04 -41.12 -0.19
N THR A 26 9.51 -40.60 0.92
CA THR A 26 9.33 -41.38 2.16
C THR A 26 8.29 -42.47 1.98
N SER A 27 7.17 -42.18 1.30
CA SER A 27 6.11 -43.14 1.02
C SER A 27 6.60 -44.30 0.14
N ARG A 28 7.30 -43.97 -0.96
CA ARG A 28 7.91 -44.97 -1.86
C ARG A 28 8.95 -45.82 -1.13
N TRP A 29 9.76 -45.19 -0.29
CA TRP A 29 10.76 -45.90 0.51
C TRP A 29 10.14 -46.88 1.52
N GLY A 30 9.05 -46.47 2.20
CA GLY A 30 8.31 -47.34 3.12
C GLY A 30 7.88 -48.65 2.47
N ALA A 31 7.43 -48.60 1.21
CA ALA A 31 7.03 -49.78 0.44
C ALA A 31 8.19 -50.68 -0.02
N GLN A 32 9.42 -50.15 -0.15
CA GLN A 32 10.58 -50.85 -0.72
C GLN A 32 11.63 -51.30 0.31
N SER A 33 11.62 -50.69 1.50
CA SER A 33 12.66 -50.82 2.53
C SER A 33 12.98 -52.26 2.97
N GLY A 34 12.00 -53.17 2.96
CA GLY A 34 12.18 -54.56 3.42
C GLY A 34 13.07 -55.46 2.54
N ARG A 35 13.54 -54.98 1.37
CA ARG A 35 14.37 -55.76 0.42
C ARG A 35 15.68 -55.06 0.02
N CYS A 36 16.01 -53.93 0.66
CA CYS A 36 17.17 -53.12 0.27
C CYS A 36 18.46 -53.53 0.98
N ALA A 37 19.58 -53.42 0.27
CA ALA A 37 20.91 -53.58 0.85
C ALA A 37 21.23 -52.45 1.85
N PRO A 38 22.02 -52.71 2.90
CA PRO A 38 22.38 -51.71 3.93
C PRO A 38 22.98 -50.42 3.37
N GLU A 39 23.79 -50.50 2.30
CA GLU A 39 24.38 -49.34 1.64
C GLU A 39 23.32 -48.41 1.05
N ILE A 40 22.26 -48.99 0.45
CA ILE A 40 21.14 -48.23 -0.13
C ILE A 40 20.36 -47.53 0.98
N MET A 41 20.16 -48.21 2.12
CA MET A 41 19.51 -47.61 3.28
C MET A 41 20.29 -46.39 3.79
N ARG A 42 21.62 -46.53 3.93
CA ARG A 42 22.50 -45.42 4.35
C ARG A 42 22.37 -44.22 3.40
N HIS A 43 22.40 -44.45 2.10
CA HIS A 43 22.26 -43.39 1.11
C HIS A 43 20.88 -42.70 1.17
N HIS A 44 19.81 -43.47 1.39
CA HIS A 44 18.48 -42.91 1.57
C HIS A 44 18.42 -41.97 2.78
N TYR A 45 18.92 -42.39 3.95
CA TYR A 45 18.91 -41.54 5.14
C TYR A 45 19.75 -40.27 4.96
N GLN A 46 20.96 -40.38 4.38
CA GLN A 46 21.80 -39.21 4.08
C GLN A 46 21.12 -38.23 3.13
N PHE A 47 20.41 -38.75 2.13
CA PHE A 47 19.63 -37.93 1.22
C PHE A 47 18.48 -37.22 1.95
N MET A 48 17.74 -37.94 2.80
CA MET A 48 16.64 -37.37 3.58
C MET A 48 17.11 -36.30 4.54
N GLU A 49 18.26 -36.46 5.19
CA GLU A 49 18.85 -35.40 6.04
C GLU A 49 19.14 -34.13 5.23
N ARG A 50 19.72 -34.27 4.03
CA ARG A 50 19.97 -33.14 3.14
C ARG A 50 18.67 -32.47 2.67
N LEU A 51 17.64 -33.26 2.38
CA LEU A 51 16.34 -32.75 1.95
C LEU A 51 15.66 -31.96 3.09
N VAL A 52 15.67 -32.50 4.31
CA VAL A 52 15.15 -31.80 5.51
C VAL A 52 15.93 -30.51 5.76
N HIS A 53 17.26 -30.53 5.58
CA HIS A 53 18.07 -29.32 5.68
C HIS A 53 17.70 -28.27 4.62
N ALA A 54 17.52 -28.68 3.36
CA ALA A 54 17.09 -27.79 2.28
C ALA A 54 15.70 -27.18 2.55
N ILE A 55 14.75 -27.97 3.06
CA ILE A 55 13.43 -27.48 3.48
C ILE A 55 13.58 -26.39 4.53
N ARG A 56 14.39 -26.59 5.58
CA ARG A 56 14.61 -25.58 6.63
C ARG A 56 15.21 -24.28 6.09
N LEU A 57 16.17 -24.37 5.18
CA LEU A 57 16.74 -23.20 4.50
C LEU A 57 15.65 -22.48 3.70
N GLN A 58 14.85 -23.23 2.93
CA GLN A 58 13.77 -22.66 2.13
C GLN A 58 12.68 -22.02 2.99
N THR A 59 12.30 -22.61 4.13
CA THR A 59 11.36 -22.01 5.09
C THR A 59 11.87 -20.65 5.58
N SER A 60 13.18 -20.54 5.83
CA SER A 60 13.80 -19.27 6.25
C SER A 60 13.73 -18.22 5.14
N VAL A 61 13.96 -18.61 3.88
CA VAL A 61 13.83 -17.73 2.71
C VAL A 61 12.39 -17.25 2.52
N VAL A 62 11.39 -18.14 2.67
CA VAL A 62 9.97 -17.78 2.62
C VAL A 62 9.63 -16.75 3.69
N ALA A 63 10.09 -16.96 4.93
CA ALA A 63 9.87 -16.03 6.03
C ALA A 63 10.50 -14.65 5.77
N GLU A 64 11.71 -14.62 5.23
CA GLU A 64 12.39 -13.38 4.85
C GLU A 64 11.60 -12.61 3.78
N HIS A 65 11.14 -13.29 2.72
CA HIS A 65 10.33 -12.64 1.69
C HIS A 65 8.98 -12.16 2.22
N ALA A 66 8.36 -12.89 3.15
CA ALA A 66 7.12 -12.44 3.80
C ALA A 66 7.33 -11.15 4.62
N ALA A 67 8.45 -11.05 5.34
CA ALA A 67 8.82 -9.85 6.08
C ALA A 67 9.02 -8.65 5.13
N ARG A 68 9.70 -8.86 3.99
CA ARG A 68 9.89 -7.81 2.97
C ARG A 68 8.57 -7.33 2.37
N VAL A 69 7.66 -8.25 2.03
CA VAL A 69 6.32 -7.90 1.55
C VAL A 69 5.57 -7.05 2.57
N SER A 70 5.66 -7.42 3.85
CA SER A 70 5.00 -6.69 4.94
C SER A 70 5.58 -5.28 5.08
N GLN A 71 6.90 -5.13 4.98
CA GLN A 71 7.58 -3.84 5.03
C GLN A 71 7.19 -2.93 3.85
N GLU A 72 7.18 -3.46 2.62
CA GLU A 72 6.73 -2.70 1.44
C GLU A 72 5.28 -2.23 1.60
N ALA A 73 4.41 -3.09 2.14
CA ALA A 73 3.02 -2.74 2.37
C ALA A 73 2.86 -1.61 3.40
N GLU A 74 3.68 -1.58 4.46
CA GLU A 74 3.68 -0.46 5.42
C GLU A 74 4.16 0.84 4.78
N LEU A 75 5.19 0.80 3.94
CA LEU A 75 5.68 1.98 3.24
C LEU A 75 4.62 2.58 2.33
N VAL A 76 3.87 1.73 1.61
CA VAL A 76 2.75 2.16 0.77
C VAL A 76 1.65 2.78 1.61
N ARG A 77 1.21 2.12 2.69
CA ARG A 77 0.20 2.68 3.61
C ARG A 77 0.60 4.04 4.18
N ALA A 78 1.86 4.18 4.60
CA ALA A 78 2.38 5.44 5.13
C ALA A 78 2.40 6.55 4.06
N ALA A 79 2.76 6.21 2.82
CA ALA A 79 2.71 7.15 1.71
C ALA A 79 1.27 7.58 1.37
N GLU A 80 0.33 6.64 1.37
CA GLU A 80 -1.10 6.92 1.16
C GLU A 80 -1.67 7.83 2.25
N ALA A 81 -1.34 7.59 3.52
CA ALA A 81 -1.77 8.44 4.63
C ALA A 81 -1.23 9.87 4.51
N ARG A 82 0.05 10.02 4.12
CA ARG A 82 0.66 11.34 3.87
C ARG A 82 0.00 12.04 2.69
N LEU A 83 -0.26 11.33 1.61
CA LEU A 83 -0.94 11.87 0.43
C LEU A 83 -2.33 12.39 0.78
N GLU A 84 -3.09 11.63 1.56
CA GLU A 84 -4.42 12.05 2.01
C GLU A 84 -4.36 13.29 2.92
N SER A 85 -3.39 13.34 3.84
CA SER A 85 -3.16 14.52 4.68
C SER A 85 -2.85 15.77 3.84
N LEU A 86 -2.03 15.63 2.79
CA LEU A 86 -1.71 16.72 1.87
C LEU A 86 -2.93 17.18 1.07
N ARG A 87 -3.79 16.24 0.61
CA ARG A 87 -5.04 16.59 -0.07
C ARG A 87 -5.98 17.38 0.82
N GLN A 88 -6.11 16.99 2.09
CA GLN A 88 -6.94 17.71 3.05
C GLN A 88 -6.43 19.13 3.31
N LEU A 89 -5.10 19.29 3.45
CA LEU A 89 -4.48 20.60 3.60
C LEU A 89 -4.71 21.47 2.36
N GLN A 90 -4.53 20.91 1.16
CA GLN A 90 -4.80 21.63 -0.09
C GLN A 90 -6.26 22.07 -0.17
N ALA A 91 -7.22 21.16 0.09
CA ALA A 91 -8.64 21.48 0.09
C ALA A 91 -9.00 22.56 1.13
N GLN A 92 -8.33 22.56 2.28
CA GLN A 92 -8.50 23.63 3.28
C GLN A 92 -8.00 24.98 2.74
N ARG A 93 -6.81 25.03 2.14
CA ARG A 93 -6.26 26.26 1.55
C ARG A 93 -7.15 26.81 0.44
N GLU A 94 -7.66 25.95 -0.43
CA GLU A 94 -8.58 26.33 -1.50
C GLU A 94 -9.87 26.95 -0.93
N ARG A 95 -10.44 26.37 0.14
CA ARG A 95 -11.60 26.93 0.83
C ARG A 95 -11.30 28.30 1.46
N GLU A 96 -10.16 28.43 2.14
CA GLU A 96 -9.73 29.71 2.72
C GLU A 96 -9.58 30.80 1.66
N GLU A 97 -8.95 30.48 0.52
CA GLU A 97 -8.82 31.41 -0.59
C GLU A 97 -10.17 31.81 -1.19
N GLN A 98 -11.08 30.86 -1.40
CA GLN A 98 -12.43 31.14 -1.91
C GLN A 98 -13.20 32.07 -0.97
N LEU A 99 -13.15 31.83 0.34
CA LEU A 99 -13.79 32.71 1.32
C LEU A 99 -13.20 34.13 1.28
N MET A 100 -11.88 34.26 1.14
CA MET A 100 -11.24 35.57 1.04
C MET A 100 -11.60 36.31 -0.25
N ARG A 101 -11.73 35.59 -1.38
CA ARG A 101 -12.21 36.17 -2.65
C ARG A 101 -13.66 36.64 -2.53
N GLN A 102 -14.55 35.79 -2.01
CA GLN A 102 -15.97 36.15 -1.79
C GLN A 102 -16.13 37.38 -0.89
N ARG A 103 -15.37 37.47 0.20
CA ARG A 103 -15.40 38.65 1.09
C ARG A 103 -14.95 39.93 0.37
N ARG A 104 -13.93 39.85 -0.49
CA ARG A 104 -13.45 40.99 -1.28
C ARG A 104 -14.48 41.42 -2.32
N GLU A 105 -15.07 40.47 -3.03
CA GLU A 105 -16.12 40.72 -4.03
C GLU A 105 -17.36 41.35 -3.40
N GLN A 106 -17.82 40.82 -2.26
CA GLN A 106 -18.95 41.38 -1.51
C GLN A 106 -18.66 42.82 -1.07
N LYS A 107 -17.48 43.08 -0.47
CA LYS A 107 -17.10 44.44 -0.06
C LYS A 107 -17.11 45.43 -1.23
N GLN A 108 -16.57 45.04 -2.39
CA GLN A 108 -16.57 45.88 -3.58
C GLN A 108 -18.00 46.15 -4.08
N SER A 109 -18.87 45.14 -4.05
CA SER A 109 -20.28 45.28 -4.42
C SER A 109 -21.01 46.26 -3.51
N ASP A 110 -20.84 46.13 -2.19
CA ASP A 110 -21.45 47.00 -1.19
C ASP A 110 -20.97 48.46 -1.34
N GLU A 111 -19.68 48.67 -1.60
CA GLU A 111 -19.10 49.99 -1.84
C GLU A 111 -19.70 50.67 -3.09
N LEU A 112 -19.88 49.91 -4.17
CA LEU A 112 -20.52 50.39 -5.41
C LEU A 112 -22.00 50.74 -5.18
N ALA A 113 -22.75 49.87 -4.49
CA ALA A 113 -24.15 50.12 -4.16
C ALA A 113 -24.32 51.38 -3.28
N ALA A 114 -23.48 51.54 -2.26
CA ALA A 114 -23.47 52.72 -1.40
C ALA A 114 -23.12 54.01 -2.18
N ALA A 115 -22.18 53.94 -3.12
CA ALA A 115 -21.84 55.06 -3.99
C ALA A 115 -23.01 55.45 -4.92
N GLN A 116 -23.70 54.48 -5.52
CA GLN A 116 -24.88 54.73 -6.35
C GLN A 116 -26.03 55.31 -5.52
N HIS A 117 -26.31 54.75 -4.34
CA HIS A 117 -27.36 55.25 -3.46
C HIS A 117 -27.10 56.70 -3.03
N ARG A 118 -25.86 57.06 -2.66
CA ARG A 118 -25.48 58.45 -2.38
C ARG A 118 -25.70 59.39 -3.56
N ARG A 119 -25.38 58.95 -4.79
CA ARG A 119 -25.64 59.74 -6.01
C ARG A 119 -27.14 59.97 -6.24
N LEU A 120 -27.97 58.95 -6.02
CA LEU A 120 -29.43 59.07 -6.15
C LEU A 120 -30.03 60.02 -5.10
N LEU A 121 -29.57 59.95 -3.84
CA LEU A 121 -30.00 60.88 -2.78
C LEU A 121 -29.56 62.33 -3.05
N ASN A 122 -28.33 62.55 -3.52
CA ASN A 122 -27.86 63.89 -3.89
C ASN A 122 -28.56 64.43 -5.16
N GLY A 123 -28.88 63.56 -6.12
CA GLY A 123 -29.64 63.94 -7.32
C GLY A 123 -31.11 64.27 -7.03
N GLY A 124 -31.73 63.58 -6.06
CA GLY A 124 -33.09 63.86 -5.60
C GLY A 124 -33.23 65.18 -4.83
N MET A 125 -32.20 65.57 -4.06
CA MET A 125 -32.17 66.86 -3.36
C MET A 125 -31.95 68.06 -4.29
N ALA A 126 -31.31 67.87 -5.46
CA ALA A 126 -31.17 68.93 -6.47
C ALA A 126 -32.47 69.20 -7.26
N GLY A 127 -33.44 68.27 -7.24
CA GLY A 127 -34.73 68.38 -7.94
C GLY A 127 -35.85 69.05 -7.13
N PHE A 128 -35.63 69.42 -5.87
CA PHE A 128 -36.66 70.03 -4.99
C PHE A 128 -36.36 71.49 -4.62
N ALA A 129 -35.35 72.12 -5.23
CA ALA A 129 -34.91 73.49 -4.95
C ALA A 129 -35.01 74.44 -6.16
N GLY A 130 -35.83 74.10 -7.17
CA GLY A 130 -36.09 74.94 -8.35
C GLY A 130 -37.56 75.33 -8.44
#